data_AF-A0A927WR35-F1
#
_entry.id   AF-A0A927WR35-F1
#
_cell.length_a   1.000
_cell.length_b   1.000
_cell.length_c   1.000
_cell.angle_alpha   90.00
_cell.angle_beta   90.00
_cell.angle_gamma   90.00
#
_symmetry.space_group_name_H-M   'P 1'
#
loop_
_entity.id
_entity.type
_entity.pdbx_description
1 polymer ?
#
loop_
_entity_poly.entity_id
_entity_poly.type
_entity_poly.pdbx_seq_one_letter_code
_entity_poly.pdbx_strand_id
1 'polypeptide(L)'
;MADLEELKKQAKRKVEAEMTEPDSPLGQIGMMCITWIDYADNAAELILTEGKTLAGALGEMRKHAAKVKNGNAACVDPVKAMELVLEYFGQPDPKGIIEGGLMYKCMMDAAARFKPYDATASVDGEIPPLESAPVQEVPAPPKTQPGADLLAALNALSLED
;
A
#
# COMPACT_ATOMS: atom_id res chain seq x y z
N MET A 1 -12.86 30.22 0.00
CA MET A 1 -12.34 29.28 1.03
C MET A 1 -13.45 28.46 1.68
N ALA A 2 -14.58 29.06 2.10
CA ALA A 2 -15.71 28.28 2.67
C ALA A 2 -16.26 27.17 1.75
N ASP A 3 -16.20 27.37 0.43
CA ASP A 3 -16.70 26.42 -0.57
C ASP A 3 -15.84 25.14 -0.67
N LEU A 4 -14.52 25.27 -0.66
CA LEU A 4 -13.59 24.13 -0.72
C LEU A 4 -13.70 23.24 0.53
N GLU A 5 -13.80 23.84 1.72
CA GLU A 5 -13.96 23.08 2.96
C GLU A 5 -15.29 22.31 3.01
N GLU A 6 -16.36 22.92 2.50
CA GLU A 6 -17.65 22.24 2.41
C GLU A 6 -17.63 21.10 1.38
N LEU A 7 -16.96 21.28 0.22
CA LEU A 7 -16.72 20.19 -0.74
C LEU A 7 -15.93 19.04 -0.12
N LYS A 8 -14.83 19.33 0.59
CA LYS A 8 -14.03 18.31 1.29
C LYS A 8 -14.87 17.56 2.30
N LYS A 9 -15.71 18.25 3.08
CA LYS A 9 -16.61 17.64 4.05
C LYS A 9 -17.67 16.74 3.40
N GLN A 10 -18.27 17.16 2.29
CA GLN A 10 -19.23 16.36 1.54
C GLN A 10 -18.59 15.10 0.95
N ALA A 11 -17.39 15.23 0.36
CA ALA A 11 -16.64 14.10 -0.17
C ALA A 11 -16.30 13.09 0.94
N LYS A 12 -15.83 13.55 2.11
CA LYS A 12 -15.56 12.68 3.26
C LYS A 12 -16.81 11.94 3.72
N ARG A 13 -17.94 12.62 3.86
CA ARG A 13 -19.22 11.99 4.24
C ARG A 13 -19.65 10.92 3.26
N LYS A 14 -19.49 11.16 1.95
CA LYS A 14 -19.75 10.16 0.91
C LYS A 14 -18.85 8.94 1.10
N VAL A 15 -17.54 9.15 1.25
CA VAL A 15 -16.59 8.07 1.46
C VAL A 15 -16.92 7.27 2.71
N GLU A 16 -17.17 7.93 3.84
CA GLU A 16 -17.55 7.30 5.10
C GLU A 16 -18.85 6.48 4.98
N ALA A 17 -19.83 6.94 4.20
CA ALA A 17 -21.07 6.21 3.96
C ALA A 17 -20.90 4.96 3.09
N GLU A 18 -19.88 4.94 2.22
CA GLU A 18 -19.56 3.80 1.36
C GLU A 18 -18.59 2.80 2.01
N MET A 19 -17.90 3.21 3.08
CA MET A 19 -17.03 2.34 3.86
C MET A 19 -17.83 1.26 4.60
N THR A 20 -17.22 0.08 4.73
CA THR A 20 -17.73 -0.97 5.61
C THR A 20 -16.89 -1.02 6.88
N GLU A 21 -16.19 -2.12 7.14
CA GLU A 21 -15.25 -2.21 8.27
C GLU A 21 -13.90 -1.60 7.87
N PRO A 22 -13.18 -0.94 8.81
CA PRO A 22 -11.88 -0.32 8.52
C PRO A 22 -10.87 -1.29 7.87
N ASP A 23 -10.90 -2.56 8.30
CA ASP A 23 -9.93 -3.58 7.87
C ASP A 23 -10.31 -4.23 6.54
N SER A 24 -11.51 -3.93 6.02
CA SER A 24 -11.98 -4.45 4.74
C SER A 24 -11.31 -3.74 3.56
N PRO A 25 -11.29 -4.34 2.36
CA PRO A 25 -10.79 -3.66 1.17
C PRO A 25 -11.47 -2.31 0.88
N LEU A 26 -12.78 -2.20 1.14
CA LEU A 26 -13.50 -0.93 0.98
C LEU A 26 -13.13 0.07 2.07
N GLY A 27 -12.92 -0.38 3.30
CA GLY A 27 -12.42 0.44 4.40
C GLY A 27 -11.05 1.03 4.09
N GLN A 28 -10.12 0.21 3.61
CA GLN A 28 -8.77 0.65 3.24
C GLN A 28 -8.78 1.65 2.07
N ILE A 29 -9.58 1.41 1.03
CA ILE A 29 -9.77 2.38 -0.07
C ILE A 29 -10.38 3.67 0.47
N GLY A 30 -11.39 3.59 1.34
CA GLY A 30 -12.03 4.76 1.94
C GLY A 30 -11.08 5.60 2.79
N MET A 31 -10.27 4.97 3.65
CA MET A 31 -9.24 5.65 4.44
C MET A 31 -8.21 6.36 3.55
N MET A 32 -7.80 5.72 2.46
CA MET A 32 -6.92 6.33 1.47
C MET A 32 -7.59 7.53 0.78
N CYS A 33 -8.86 7.42 0.37
CA CYS A 33 -9.62 8.52 -0.22
C CYS A 33 -9.79 9.70 0.75
N ILE A 34 -10.07 9.46 2.04
CA ILE A 34 -10.14 10.52 3.06
C ILE A 34 -8.79 11.24 3.16
N THR A 35 -7.70 10.49 3.20
CA THR A 35 -6.35 11.04 3.25
C THR A 35 -6.05 11.89 2.01
N TRP A 36 -6.47 11.42 0.84
CA TRP A 36 -6.32 12.15 -0.42
C TRP A 36 -7.12 13.46 -0.44
N ILE A 37 -8.35 13.48 0.11
CA ILE A 37 -9.17 14.70 0.25
C ILE A 37 -8.44 15.77 1.08
N ASP A 38 -7.74 15.36 2.13
CA ASP A 38 -6.97 16.28 2.97
C ASP A 38 -5.66 16.71 2.32
N TYR A 39 -5.08 15.85 1.49
CA TYR A 39 -3.78 16.07 0.87
C TYR A 39 -3.85 16.96 -0.39
N ALA A 40 -4.90 16.85 -1.21
CA ALA A 40 -5.01 17.56 -2.49
C ALA A 40 -6.39 18.21 -2.69
N ASP A 41 -6.39 19.47 -3.15
CA ASP A 41 -7.61 20.28 -3.27
C ASP A 41 -8.60 19.77 -4.32
N ASN A 42 -8.11 19.12 -5.38
CA ASN A 42 -8.98 18.59 -6.45
C ASN A 42 -9.64 17.25 -6.11
N ALA A 43 -9.21 16.58 -5.04
CA ALA A 43 -9.66 15.23 -4.70
C ALA A 43 -11.16 15.17 -4.39
N ALA A 44 -11.69 16.20 -3.70
CA ALA A 44 -13.10 16.25 -3.31
C ALA A 44 -14.05 16.23 -4.52
N GLU A 45 -13.75 17.02 -5.55
CA GLU A 45 -14.56 17.09 -6.78
C GLU A 45 -14.52 15.77 -7.55
N LEU A 46 -13.33 15.17 -7.67
CA LEU A 46 -13.14 13.88 -8.34
C LEU A 46 -13.91 12.75 -7.64
N ILE A 47 -13.89 12.73 -6.32
CA ILE A 47 -14.63 11.73 -5.52
C ILE A 47 -16.14 11.96 -5.63
N LEU A 48 -16.60 13.20 -5.67
CA LEU A 48 -18.03 13.53 -5.77
C LEU A 48 -18.60 13.33 -7.19
N THR A 49 -17.76 13.07 -8.19
CA THR A 49 -18.19 12.80 -9.56
C THR A 49 -19.22 11.67 -9.61
N GLU A 50 -20.29 11.88 -10.39
CA GLU A 50 -21.39 10.94 -10.52
C GLU A 50 -20.91 9.55 -10.99
N GLY A 51 -21.44 8.50 -10.38
CA GLY A 51 -21.08 7.11 -10.68
C GLY A 51 -19.72 6.65 -10.11
N LYS A 52 -18.90 7.54 -9.54
CA LYS A 52 -17.67 7.14 -8.84
C LYS A 52 -18.01 6.66 -7.42
N THR A 53 -17.54 5.46 -7.08
CA THR A 53 -17.79 4.79 -5.79
C THR A 53 -16.56 3.98 -5.38
N LEU A 54 -16.40 3.72 -4.08
CA LEU A 54 -15.34 2.86 -3.55
C LEU A 54 -15.45 1.43 -4.09
N ALA A 55 -16.69 0.94 -4.26
CA ALA A 55 -16.96 -0.37 -4.86
C ALA A 55 -16.48 -0.46 -6.32
N GLY A 56 -16.67 0.62 -7.09
CA GLY A 56 -16.16 0.70 -8.46
C GLY A 56 -14.63 0.72 -8.51
N ALA A 57 -13.98 1.50 -7.63
CA ALA A 57 -12.52 1.51 -7.51
C ALA A 57 -11.96 0.13 -7.15
N LEU A 58 -12.57 -0.56 -6.18
CA LEU A 58 -12.22 -1.95 -5.84
C LEU A 58 -12.45 -2.90 -7.03
N GLY A 59 -13.49 -2.65 -7.84
CA GLY A 59 -13.76 -3.35 -9.08
C GLY A 59 -12.59 -3.26 -10.07
N GLU A 60 -12.04 -2.06 -10.29
CA GLU A 60 -10.86 -1.87 -11.15
C GLU A 60 -9.61 -2.56 -10.59
N MET A 61 -9.39 -2.49 -9.28
CA MET A 61 -8.30 -3.24 -8.64
C MET A 61 -8.45 -4.75 -8.86
N ARG A 62 -9.66 -5.30 -8.72
CA ARG A 62 -9.93 -6.72 -8.98
C ARG A 62 -9.73 -7.10 -10.43
N LYS A 63 -10.15 -6.25 -11.38
CA LYS A 63 -9.90 -6.46 -12.81
C LYS A 63 -8.40 -6.50 -13.11
N HIS A 64 -7.61 -5.63 -12.48
CA HIS A 64 -6.16 -5.67 -12.62
C HIS A 64 -5.55 -6.94 -11.98
N ALA A 65 -5.94 -7.25 -10.74
CA ALA A 65 -5.48 -8.44 -10.02
C ALA A 65 -5.73 -9.74 -10.82
N ALA A 66 -6.87 -9.83 -11.50
CA ALA A 66 -7.21 -10.98 -12.34
C ALA A 66 -6.23 -11.16 -13.53
N LYS A 67 -5.65 -10.08 -14.06
CA LYS A 67 -4.70 -10.13 -15.18
C LYS A 67 -3.31 -10.61 -14.74
N VAL A 68 -2.92 -10.29 -13.51
CA VAL A 68 -1.60 -10.64 -12.94
C VAL A 68 -1.65 -11.90 -12.06
N LYS A 69 -2.80 -12.57 -12.02
CA LYS A 69 -3.02 -13.79 -11.24
C LYS A 69 -2.10 -14.91 -11.74
N ASN A 70 -1.37 -15.53 -10.83
CA ASN A 70 -0.58 -16.73 -11.07
C ASN A 70 -1.06 -17.87 -10.17
N GLY A 71 -1.60 -18.94 -10.77
CA GLY A 71 -2.24 -20.02 -10.02
C GLY A 71 -3.44 -19.52 -9.22
N ASN A 72 -3.41 -19.67 -7.89
CA ASN A 72 -4.47 -19.19 -6.99
C ASN A 72 -4.18 -17.83 -6.32
N ALA A 73 -3.05 -17.19 -6.65
CA ALA A 73 -2.62 -15.95 -6.02
C ALA A 73 -2.58 -14.80 -7.01
N ALA A 74 -2.92 -13.60 -6.54
CA ALA A 74 -2.66 -12.35 -7.25
C ALA A 74 -1.98 -11.40 -6.27
N CYS A 75 -0.84 -10.84 -6.68
CA CYS A 75 -0.14 -9.81 -5.92
C CYS A 75 -0.22 -8.52 -6.73
N VAL A 76 -0.85 -7.50 -6.15
CA VAL A 76 -0.88 -6.15 -6.72
C VAL A 76 0.04 -5.31 -5.86
N ASP A 77 1.03 -4.70 -6.48
CA ASP A 77 1.95 -3.78 -5.81
C ASP A 77 1.15 -2.62 -5.15
N PRO A 78 1.50 -2.18 -3.93
CA PRO A 78 0.78 -1.11 -3.23
C PRO A 78 0.71 0.22 -3.99
N VAL A 79 1.79 0.59 -4.71
CA VAL A 79 1.79 1.78 -5.56
C VAL A 79 0.81 1.57 -6.70
N LYS A 80 0.84 0.40 -7.35
CA LYS A 80 -0.11 0.12 -8.43
C LYS A 80 -1.57 0.08 -7.95
N ALA A 81 -1.82 -0.44 -6.75
CA ALA A 81 -3.14 -0.41 -6.13
C ALA A 81 -3.65 1.02 -5.94
N MET A 82 -2.81 1.92 -5.42
CA MET A 82 -3.15 3.33 -5.25
C MET A 82 -3.35 4.04 -6.59
N GLU A 83 -2.50 3.78 -7.59
CA GLU A 83 -2.67 4.30 -8.96
C GLU A 83 -4.04 3.91 -9.54
N LEU A 84 -4.45 2.65 -9.44
CA LEU A 84 -5.72 2.17 -10.00
C LEU A 84 -6.94 2.86 -9.38
N VAL A 85 -6.89 3.15 -8.08
CA VAL A 85 -7.95 3.90 -7.40
C VAL A 85 -7.99 5.34 -7.88
N LEU A 86 -6.83 6.01 -7.94
CA LEU A 86 -6.73 7.40 -8.42
C LEU A 86 -7.17 7.53 -9.89
N GLU A 87 -6.73 6.61 -10.75
CA GLU A 87 -7.16 6.48 -12.15
C GLU A 87 -8.68 6.31 -12.24
N TYR A 88 -9.25 5.45 -11.40
CA TYR A 88 -10.70 5.24 -11.36
C TYR A 88 -11.45 6.53 -11.02
N PHE A 89 -10.99 7.34 -10.08
CA PHE A 89 -11.61 8.62 -9.73
C PHE A 89 -11.28 9.75 -10.73
N GLY A 90 -10.39 9.52 -11.70
CA GLY A 90 -10.07 10.48 -12.75
C GLY A 90 -8.97 11.47 -12.38
N GLN A 91 -8.08 11.12 -11.44
CA GLN A 91 -6.88 11.93 -11.18
C GLN A 91 -6.00 11.99 -12.45
N PRO A 92 -5.73 13.19 -13.02
CA PRO A 92 -4.93 13.33 -14.24
C PRO A 92 -3.49 12.83 -14.12
N ASP A 93 -2.86 12.96 -12.94
CA ASP A 93 -1.50 12.48 -12.69
C ASP A 93 -1.43 11.61 -11.41
N PRO A 94 -1.87 10.34 -11.49
CA PRO A 94 -1.84 9.42 -10.36
C PRO A 94 -0.43 9.17 -9.83
N LYS A 95 0.59 9.19 -10.70
CA LYS A 95 1.97 8.92 -10.28
C LYS A 95 2.57 10.14 -9.58
N GLY A 96 2.42 11.32 -10.16
CA GLY A 96 2.94 12.54 -9.56
C GLY A 96 2.35 12.83 -8.19
N ILE A 97 1.06 12.55 -7.96
CA ILE A 97 0.48 12.72 -6.62
C ILE A 97 0.99 11.69 -5.61
N ILE A 98 1.25 10.45 -6.04
CA ILE A 98 1.85 9.42 -5.18
C ILE A 98 3.28 9.79 -4.82
N GLU A 99 4.10 10.13 -5.84
CA GLU A 99 5.48 10.57 -5.69
C GLU A 99 5.60 11.88 -4.89
N GLY A 100 4.58 12.74 -4.96
CA GLY A 100 4.46 13.96 -4.15
C GLY A 100 4.28 13.70 -2.65
N GLY A 101 4.00 12.46 -2.25
CA GLY A 101 3.94 12.05 -0.85
C GLY A 101 2.58 11.62 -0.34
N LEU A 102 1.57 11.45 -1.21
CA LEU A 102 0.26 10.92 -0.79
C LEU A 102 0.41 9.57 -0.08
N MET A 103 1.22 8.65 -0.63
CA MET A 103 1.46 7.35 -0.01
C MET A 103 2.12 7.48 1.37
N TYR A 104 3.09 8.39 1.51
CA TYR A 104 3.72 8.68 2.79
C TYR A 104 2.69 9.22 3.80
N LYS A 105 1.82 10.13 3.38
CA LYS A 105 0.76 10.67 4.24
C LYS A 105 -0.22 9.59 4.70
N CYS A 106 -0.62 8.66 3.82
CA CYS A 106 -1.42 7.49 4.19
C CYS A 106 -0.74 6.65 5.27
N MET A 107 0.58 6.41 5.15
CA MET A 107 1.33 5.67 6.17
C MET A 107 1.40 6.42 7.50
N MET A 108 1.61 7.73 7.49
CA MET A 108 1.61 8.55 8.71
C MET A 108 0.25 8.54 9.40
N ASP A 109 -0.83 8.65 8.63
CA ASP A 109 -2.19 8.64 9.18
C ASP A 109 -2.58 7.23 9.68
N ALA A 110 -2.07 6.17 9.06
CA ALA A 110 -2.21 4.80 9.59
C ALA A 110 -1.45 4.63 10.92
N ALA A 111 -0.20 5.08 10.98
CA ALA A 111 0.61 5.04 12.19
C ALA A 111 -0.03 5.85 13.34
N ALA A 112 -0.62 7.01 13.06
CA ALA A 112 -1.31 7.81 14.06
C ALA A 112 -2.58 7.13 14.63
N ARG A 113 -3.21 6.24 13.85
CA ARG A 113 -4.39 5.46 14.30
C ARG A 113 -3.99 4.16 14.99
N PHE A 114 -2.76 3.69 14.78
CA PHE A 114 -2.26 2.49 15.38
C PHE A 114 -2.21 2.65 16.90
N LYS A 115 -2.97 1.79 17.59
CA LYS A 115 -2.88 1.65 19.04
C LYS A 115 -2.16 0.33 19.30
N PRO A 116 -1.00 0.34 19.98
CA PRO A 116 -0.38 -0.91 20.40
C PRO A 116 -1.37 -1.67 21.31
N TYR A 117 -1.25 -2.99 21.36
CA TYR A 117 -1.96 -3.80 22.34
C TYR A 117 -1.70 -3.23 23.76
N ASP A 118 -2.73 -3.19 24.59
CA ASP A 118 -2.73 -2.69 25.99
C ASP A 118 -2.59 -1.16 26.21
N ALA A 119 -2.97 -0.32 25.24
CA ALA A 119 -2.96 1.15 25.34
C ALA A 119 -4.04 1.77 26.27
N THR A 120 -4.25 1.24 27.48
CA THR A 120 -4.65 2.04 28.65
C THR A 120 -3.45 2.67 29.35
N ALA A 121 -2.22 2.32 28.97
CA ALA A 121 -1.02 3.01 29.38
C ALA A 121 -0.83 4.29 28.54
N SER A 122 -0.87 5.44 29.21
CA SER A 122 -0.62 6.78 28.68
C SER A 122 0.73 6.88 27.93
N VAL A 123 0.72 7.58 26.81
CA VAL A 123 1.90 7.89 25.97
C VAL A 123 2.67 9.10 26.52
N ASP A 124 2.87 9.14 27.84
CA ASP A 124 3.79 10.09 28.50
C ASP A 124 5.10 9.39 28.94
N GLY A 125 5.24 8.09 28.68
CA GLY A 125 6.45 7.33 28.95
C GLY A 125 7.35 7.25 27.72
N GLU A 126 8.66 7.42 27.94
CA GLU A 126 9.73 7.17 26.95
C GLU A 126 9.44 5.91 26.13
N ILE A 127 9.73 5.97 24.82
CA ILE A 127 9.75 4.80 23.96
C ILE A 127 10.59 3.74 24.67
N PRO A 128 10.03 2.58 25.08
CA PRO A 128 10.82 1.55 25.71
C PRO A 128 11.93 1.17 24.72
N PRO A 129 13.19 1.09 25.16
CA PRO A 129 14.28 0.70 24.27
C PRO A 129 13.87 -0.60 23.62
N LEU A 130 14.04 -0.68 22.30
CA LEU A 130 13.89 -1.93 21.56
C LEU A 130 14.77 -2.95 22.28
N GLU A 131 14.18 -3.85 23.06
CA GLU A 131 14.93 -4.98 23.60
C GLU A 131 15.48 -5.68 22.37
N SER A 132 16.78 -5.55 22.17
CA SER A 132 17.49 -6.27 21.13
C SER A 132 17.20 -7.73 21.42
N ALA A 133 16.29 -8.33 20.65
CA ALA A 133 16.18 -9.77 20.60
C ALA A 133 17.62 -10.29 20.45
N PRO A 134 18.05 -11.28 21.25
CA PRO A 134 19.39 -11.80 21.15
C PRO A 134 19.61 -12.12 19.68
N VAL A 135 20.64 -11.49 19.09
CA VAL A 135 21.06 -11.79 17.73
C VAL A 135 21.35 -13.28 17.75
N GLN A 136 20.41 -14.09 17.27
CA GLN A 136 20.75 -15.44 16.89
C GLN A 136 21.77 -15.24 15.78
N GLU A 137 23.01 -15.66 16.04
CA GLU A 137 24.01 -15.77 15.00
C GLU A 137 23.35 -16.58 13.88
N VAL A 138 23.00 -15.89 12.79
CA VAL A 138 22.68 -16.56 11.55
C VAL A 138 23.96 -17.32 11.21
N PRO A 139 23.94 -18.66 11.17
CA PRO A 139 25.13 -19.41 10.81
C PRO A 139 25.61 -18.87 9.47
N ALA A 140 26.90 -18.52 9.42
CA ALA A 140 27.51 -17.95 8.24
C ALA A 140 27.11 -18.79 7.00
N PRO A 141 26.70 -18.16 5.89
CA PRO A 141 26.42 -18.90 4.68
C PRO A 141 27.63 -19.79 4.37
N PRO A 142 27.43 -21.07 4.01
CA PRO A 142 28.53 -21.94 3.65
C PRO A 142 29.36 -21.22 2.58
N LYS A 143 30.67 -21.18 2.77
CA LYS A 143 31.61 -20.62 1.80
C LYS A 143 31.56 -21.50 0.55
N THR A 144 30.61 -21.27 -0.35
CA THR A 144 30.69 -21.78 -1.71
C THR A 144 31.85 -21.04 -2.35
N GLN A 145 32.99 -21.73 -2.50
CA GLN A 145 34.05 -21.27 -3.36
C GLN A 145 33.47 -21.09 -4.77
N PRO A 146 33.55 -19.89 -5.37
CA PRO A 146 33.19 -19.73 -6.76
C PRO A 146 34.29 -20.38 -7.61
N GLY A 147 33.91 -21.38 -8.43
CA GLY A 147 34.67 -21.72 -9.63
C GLY A 147 35.39 -23.08 -9.69
N ALA A 148 35.32 -23.95 -8.68
CA ALA A 148 35.91 -25.30 -8.81
C ALA A 148 35.01 -26.28 -9.58
N ASP A 149 33.68 -26.15 -9.47
CA ASP A 149 32.74 -27.14 -10.00
C ASP A 149 32.38 -26.93 -11.49
N LEU A 150 32.49 -25.71 -12.01
CA LEU A 150 32.16 -25.43 -13.42
C LEU A 150 33.22 -25.96 -14.39
N LEU A 151 34.50 -25.96 -13.99
CA LEU A 151 35.61 -26.42 -14.83
C LEU A 151 35.69 -27.97 -14.87
N ALA A 152 35.31 -28.63 -13.77
CA ALA A 152 35.16 -30.08 -13.73
C ALA A 152 33.95 -30.56 -14.56
N ALA A 153 32.83 -29.85 -14.50
CA ALA A 153 31.64 -30.14 -15.29
C ALA A 153 31.85 -29.94 -16.81
N LEU A 154 32.64 -28.94 -17.23
CA LEU A 154 32.97 -28.72 -18.64
C LEU A 154 33.92 -29.77 -19.21
N ASN A 155 34.89 -30.27 -18.42
CA ASN A 155 35.80 -31.34 -18.88
C ASN A 155 35.14 -32.73 -18.92
N ALA A 156 34.11 -32.98 -18.11
CA ALA A 156 33.36 -34.24 -18.13
C ALA A 156 32.43 -34.37 -19.34
N LEU A 157 32.07 -33.26 -20.00
CA LEU A 157 31.22 -33.26 -21.21
C LEU A 157 32.00 -33.45 -22.53
N SER A 158 33.33 -33.64 -22.47
CA SER A 158 34.20 -33.74 -23.65
C SER A 158 34.86 -35.11 -23.85
N LEU A 159 34.35 -36.16 -23.21
CA LEU A 159 34.82 -37.54 -23.34
C LEU A 159 33.65 -38.50 -23.61
N GLU A 160 32.91 -38.23 -24.68
CA GLU A 160 32.14 -39.24 -25.40
C GLU A 160 32.41 -39.05 -26.90
N ASP A 161 33.52 -39.65 -27.35
CA ASP A 161 33.77 -40.11 -28.73
C ASP A 161 34.43 -41.48 -28.65
#